data_AF-A0A2V7HJY9-F1
#
_entry.id   AF-A0A2V7HJY9-F1
#
_cell.length_a   1.000
_cell.length_b   1.000
_cell.length_c   1.000
_cell.angle_alpha   90.00
_cell.angle_beta   90.00
_cell.angle_gamma   90.00
#
_symmetry.space_group_name_H-M   'P 1'
#
loop_
_entity.id
_entity.type
_entity.pdbx_description
1 polymer ?
#
loop_
_entity_poly.entity_id
_entity_poly.type
_entity_poly.pdbx_seq_one_letter_code
_entity_poly.pdbx_strand_id
1 'polypeptide(L)'
;MCLERFREAVGTLVHISANGGYRSPSHRFSKNATPHAWGTAANIYRIGDTYLDNRNAIERFSLIARETLPGIWTRPYGAPTGYAEDHLHLDLGYVLSVPRDVKS
;
A
#
# COMPACT_ATOMS: atom_id res chain seq x y z
N MET A 1 -1.18 -1.48 12.78
CA MET A 1 -2.45 -2.21 12.60
C MET A 1 -2.72 -2.66 11.16
N CYS A 2 -2.74 -1.80 10.13
CA CYS A 2 -3.09 -2.25 8.76
C CYS A 2 -2.11 -3.31 8.19
N LEU A 3 -0.80 -3.04 8.21
CA LEU A 3 0.21 -3.99 7.70
C LEU A 3 0.31 -5.26 8.55
N GLU A 4 -0.02 -5.21 9.84
CA GLU A 4 -0.05 -6.40 10.71
C GLU A 4 -1.22 -7.31 10.35
N ARG A 5 -2.43 -6.75 10.14
CA ARG A 5 -3.59 -7.51 9.66
C ARG A 5 -3.33 -8.14 8.29
N PHE A 6 -2.66 -7.41 7.40
CA PHE A 6 -2.28 -7.96 6.10
C PHE A 6 -1.28 -9.11 6.26
N ARG A 7 -0.26 -8.95 7.12
CA ARG A 7 0.71 -10.00 7.45
C ARG A 7 0.03 -11.26 8.01
N GLU A 8 -0.95 -11.09 8.90
CA GLU A 8 -1.76 -12.20 9.42
C GLU A 8 -2.54 -12.91 8.31
N ALA A 9 -3.18 -12.15 7.41
CA ALA A 9 -3.96 -12.72 6.32
C ALA A 9 -3.12 -13.50 5.30
N VAL A 10 -1.90 -13.04 5.00
CA VAL A 10 -0.99 -13.78 4.10
C VAL A 10 -0.24 -14.92 4.80
N GLY A 11 -0.24 -14.95 6.13
CA GLY A 11 0.34 -16.03 6.93
C GLY A 11 1.87 -16.11 6.90
N THR A 12 2.56 -15.06 6.45
CA THR A 12 4.03 -15.05 6.31
C THR A 12 4.60 -13.64 6.38
N LEU A 13 5.90 -13.49 6.15
CA LEU A 13 6.60 -12.21 6.16
C LEU A 13 6.14 -11.29 5.02
N VAL A 14 5.98 -10.01 5.32
CA VAL A 14 5.67 -8.95 4.34
C VAL A 14 6.88 -8.01 4.28
N HIS A 15 7.56 -7.98 3.15
CA HIS A 15 8.79 -7.21 2.96
C HIS A 15 8.47 -5.87 2.30
N ILE A 16 8.62 -4.79 3.08
CA ILE A 16 8.41 -3.42 2.63
C ILE A 16 9.67 -2.93 1.91
N SER A 17 9.52 -2.27 0.77
CA SER A 17 10.65 -1.70 0.03
C SER A 17 11.35 -0.62 0.87
N ALA A 18 12.67 -0.49 0.77
CA ALA A 18 13.43 0.50 1.54
C ALA A 18 12.93 1.95 1.36
N ASN A 19 12.41 2.26 0.17
CA ASN A 19 11.76 3.55 -0.15
C ASN A 19 10.25 3.39 -0.32
N GLY A 20 9.67 2.35 0.25
CA GLY A 20 8.28 1.96 0.03
C GLY A 20 7.31 2.59 1.01
N GLY A 21 7.75 3.13 2.15
CA GLY A 21 6.88 3.76 3.15
C GLY A 21 6.77 5.28 2.97
N TYR A 22 6.92 6.01 4.08
CA TYR A 22 7.00 7.47 4.05
C TYR A 22 8.16 7.97 3.18
N ARG A 23 7.92 9.04 2.40
CA ARG A 23 8.95 9.74 1.63
C ARG A 23 8.87 11.23 1.93
N SER A 24 10.00 11.84 2.28
CA SER A 24 10.06 13.30 2.46
C SER A 24 9.75 14.04 1.16
N PRO A 25 9.34 15.32 1.23
CA PRO A 25 9.11 16.13 0.03
C PRO A 25 10.33 16.25 -0.89
N SER A 26 11.54 16.26 -0.31
CA SER A 26 12.81 16.32 -1.04
C SER A 26 13.25 15.00 -1.66
N HIS A 27 12.56 13.90 -1.35
CA HIS A 27 12.90 12.59 -1.88
C HIS A 27 12.66 12.54 -3.40
N ARG A 28 13.62 12.04 -4.17
CA ARG A 28 13.62 12.04 -5.65
C ARG A 28 12.35 11.46 -6.29
N PHE A 29 11.71 10.49 -5.64
CA PHE A 29 10.49 9.84 -6.12
C PHE A 29 9.18 10.46 -5.58
N SER A 30 9.27 11.49 -4.74
CA SER A 30 8.11 12.27 -4.31
C SER A 30 7.72 13.24 -5.42
N LYS A 31 6.54 13.03 -6.03
CA LYS A 31 5.96 13.91 -7.05
C LYS A 31 4.55 14.33 -6.61
N ASN A 32 4.16 15.58 -6.81
CA ASN A 32 2.77 16.04 -6.70
C ASN A 32 2.03 15.58 -5.41
N ALA A 33 2.69 15.63 -4.25
CA ALA A 33 2.09 15.23 -2.97
C ALA A 33 1.49 13.81 -2.93
N THR A 34 2.22 12.79 -3.45
CA THR A 34 1.79 11.38 -3.40
C THR A 34 1.40 10.93 -1.97
N PRO A 35 0.55 9.90 -1.82
CA PRO A 35 0.24 9.28 -0.52
C PRO A 35 1.45 8.90 0.36
N HIS A 36 2.60 8.55 -0.25
CA HIS A 36 3.85 8.33 0.51
C HIS A 36 4.33 9.57 1.27
N ALA A 37 4.04 10.78 0.77
CA ALA A 37 4.37 12.03 1.45
C ALA A 37 3.50 12.27 2.71
N TRP A 38 2.39 11.55 2.82
CA TRP A 38 1.47 11.58 3.97
C TRP A 38 1.66 10.40 4.92
N GLY A 39 2.57 9.47 4.58
CA GLY A 39 2.78 8.25 5.37
C GLY A 39 1.61 7.27 5.30
N THR A 40 0.71 7.40 4.32
CA THR A 40 -0.50 6.57 4.18
C THR A 40 -0.33 5.42 3.21
N ALA A 41 0.79 5.36 2.49
CA ALA A 41 1.08 4.30 1.52
C ALA A 41 2.34 3.49 1.84
N ALA A 42 2.29 2.22 1.41
CA ALA A 42 3.37 1.26 1.52
C ALA A 42 3.56 0.47 0.21
N ASN A 43 4.80 0.38 -0.27
CA ASN A 43 5.18 -0.52 -1.36
C ASN A 43 5.79 -1.80 -0.78
N ILE A 44 5.22 -2.93 -1.16
CA ILE A 44 5.67 -4.28 -0.80
C ILE A 44 6.32 -4.89 -2.03
N TYR A 45 7.56 -5.38 -1.92
CA TYR A 45 8.25 -6.01 -3.05
C TYR A 45 8.28 -7.54 -2.94
N ARG A 46 8.03 -8.10 -1.75
CA ARG A 46 8.07 -9.55 -1.51
C ARG A 46 7.15 -9.95 -0.35
N ILE A 47 6.49 -11.10 -0.50
CA ILE A 47 5.68 -11.75 0.55
C ILE A 47 6.13 -13.20 0.67
N GLY A 48 6.62 -13.60 1.86
CA GLY A 48 7.31 -14.87 2.05
C GLY A 48 8.46 -14.99 1.04
N ASP A 49 8.41 -16.02 0.18
CA ASP A 49 9.39 -16.23 -0.90
C ASP A 49 8.92 -15.71 -2.27
N THR A 50 7.75 -15.09 -2.35
CA THR A 50 7.17 -14.60 -3.60
C THR A 50 7.55 -13.15 -3.83
N TYR A 51 8.35 -12.89 -4.87
CA TYR A 51 8.58 -11.53 -5.37
C TYR A 51 7.33 -11.02 -6.09
N LEU A 52 7.05 -9.73 -5.92
CA LEU A 52 5.88 -9.06 -6.50
C LEU A 52 6.28 -8.34 -7.79
N ASP A 53 6.84 -9.09 -8.74
CA ASP A 53 7.43 -8.62 -10.00
C ASP A 53 6.66 -9.08 -11.25
N ASN A 54 5.47 -9.62 -11.04
CA ASN A 54 4.62 -10.13 -12.10
C ASN A 54 3.14 -9.95 -11.76
N ARG A 55 2.31 -9.94 -12.81
CA ARG A 55 0.86 -9.74 -12.72
C ARG A 55 0.18 -10.69 -11.74
N ASN A 56 0.43 -11.99 -11.85
CA ASN A 56 -0.26 -12.99 -11.04
C ASN A 56 -0.01 -12.77 -9.55
N ALA A 57 1.25 -12.54 -9.15
CA ALA A 57 1.58 -12.27 -7.76
C ALA A 57 0.93 -10.96 -7.27
N ILE A 58 1.10 -9.87 -8.03
CA ILE A 58 0.57 -8.56 -7.64
C ILE A 58 -0.95 -8.58 -7.52
N GLU A 59 -1.66 -9.15 -8.50
CA GLU A 59 -3.13 -9.19 -8.51
C GLU A 59 -3.68 -10.10 -7.40
N ARG A 60 -3.05 -11.26 -7.15
CA ARG A 60 -3.39 -12.15 -6.04
C ARG A 60 -3.31 -11.42 -4.69
N PHE A 61 -2.17 -10.81 -4.39
CA PHE A 61 -1.99 -10.15 -3.11
C PHE A 61 -2.77 -8.82 -3.00
N SER A 62 -3.06 -8.18 -4.13
CA SER A 62 -4.02 -7.05 -4.19
C SER A 62 -5.44 -7.48 -3.80
N LEU A 63 -5.88 -8.66 -4.24
CA LEU A 63 -7.18 -9.20 -3.83
C LEU A 63 -7.22 -9.47 -2.33
N ILE A 64 -6.23 -10.19 -1.80
CA ILE A 64 -6.12 -10.48 -0.36
C ILE A 64 -6.12 -9.18 0.46
N ALA A 65 -5.34 -8.17 0.05
CA ALA A 65 -5.31 -6.88 0.73
C ALA A 65 -6.70 -6.23 0.77
N ARG A 66 -7.41 -6.18 -0.35
CA ARG A 66 -8.75 -5.57 -0.45
C ARG A 66 -9.82 -6.32 0.34
N GLU A 67 -9.71 -7.64 0.46
CA GLU A 67 -10.63 -8.46 1.25
C GLU A 67 -10.39 -8.34 2.76
N THR A 68 -9.16 -8.00 3.17
CA THR A 68 -8.73 -8.06 4.57
C THR A 68 -8.61 -6.69 5.23
N LEU A 69 -8.39 -5.65 4.45
CA LEU A 69 -8.13 -4.29 4.93
C LEU A 69 -9.27 -3.35 4.51
N PRO A 70 -10.14 -2.93 5.45
CA PRO A 70 -11.24 -2.02 5.14
C PRO A 70 -10.74 -0.71 4.51
N GLY A 71 -11.29 -0.36 3.34
CA GLY A 71 -11.01 0.90 2.66
C GLY A 71 -9.63 1.02 2.02
N ILE A 72 -8.83 -0.06 1.99
CA ILE A 72 -7.53 -0.01 1.30
C ILE A 72 -7.73 0.17 -0.20
N TRP A 73 -6.97 1.08 -0.79
CA TRP A 73 -6.78 1.13 -2.23
C TRP A 73 -5.50 0.39 -2.61
N THR A 74 -5.59 -0.46 -3.63
CA THR A 74 -4.43 -1.15 -4.21
C THR A 74 -4.22 -0.67 -5.62
N ARG A 75 -2.98 -0.29 -5.96
CA ARG A 75 -2.67 0.13 -7.33
C ARG A 75 -2.78 -1.04 -8.32
N PRO A 76 -3.45 -0.87 -9.46
CA PRO A 76 -3.59 -1.94 -10.46
C PRO A 76 -2.26 -2.28 -11.15
N TYR A 77 -2.16 -3.51 -11.64
CA TYR A 77 -1.00 -3.96 -12.40
C TYR A 77 -0.88 -3.25 -13.75
N GLY A 78 0.33 -2.78 -14.08
CA GLY A 78 0.65 -2.22 -15.41
C GLY A 78 1.84 -1.26 -15.40
N ALA A 79 2.29 -0.90 -16.61
CA ALA A 79 3.40 0.01 -16.84
C ALA A 79 3.08 1.53 -16.79
N PRO A 80 1.87 2.00 -17.19
CA PRO A 80 1.61 3.44 -17.22
C PRO A 80 1.64 4.10 -15.83
N THR A 81 1.76 5.42 -15.79
CA THR A 81 1.63 6.18 -14.53
C THR A 81 0.27 5.90 -13.90
N GLY A 82 0.27 5.59 -12.60
CA GLY A 82 -0.94 5.15 -11.89
C GLY A 82 -1.05 3.62 -11.77
N TYR A 83 -0.15 2.86 -12.38
CA TYR A 83 -0.03 1.41 -12.26
C TYR A 83 1.31 1.02 -11.59
N ALA A 84 1.45 -0.26 -11.22
CA ALA A 84 2.69 -0.84 -10.72
C ALA A 84 2.91 -2.25 -11.30
N GLU A 85 4.14 -2.58 -11.67
CA GLU A 85 4.49 -3.89 -12.24
C GLU A 85 5.59 -4.63 -11.47
N ASP A 86 6.22 -3.97 -10.50
CA ASP A 86 7.36 -4.45 -9.72
C ASP A 86 7.14 -4.41 -8.20
N HIS A 87 5.94 -4.05 -7.75
CA HIS A 87 5.54 -4.06 -6.34
C HIS A 87 4.01 -4.04 -6.18
N LEU A 88 3.55 -4.42 -4.98
CA LEU A 88 2.21 -4.13 -4.51
C LEU A 88 2.21 -2.79 -3.77
N HIS A 89 1.38 -1.85 -4.24
CA HIS A 89 1.17 -0.56 -3.57
C HIS A 89 -0.12 -0.60 -2.78
N LEU A 90 -0.02 -0.41 -1.47
CA LEU A 90 -1.13 -0.28 -0.54
C LEU A 90 -1.27 1.19 -0.16
N ASP A 91 -2.47 1.75 -0.28
CA ASP A 91 -2.78 3.12 0.13
C ASP A 91 -4.01 3.14 1.03
N LEU A 92 -3.83 3.63 2.26
CA LEU A 92 -4.90 3.84 3.23
C LEU A 92 -5.78 5.04 2.89
N GLY A 93 -5.31 5.91 2.00
CA GLY A 93 -5.90 7.22 1.77
C GLY A 93 -5.77 8.12 2.99
N TYR A 94 -6.72 9.04 3.17
CA TYR A 94 -6.80 9.92 4.33
C TYR A 94 -7.96 9.51 5.24
N VAL A 95 -7.75 9.58 6.56
CA VAL A 95 -8.82 9.36 7.54
C VAL A 95 -9.38 10.73 7.93
N LEU A 96 -10.68 10.92 7.70
CA LEU A 96 -11.42 12.07 8.22
C LEU A 96 -12.23 11.59 9.43
N SER A 97 -11.77 11.90 10.64
CA SER A 97 -12.50 11.58 11.86
C SER A 97 -13.31 12.79 12.33
N VAL A 98 -14.64 12.68 12.34
CA VAL A 98 -15.51 13.58 13.11
C VAL A 98 -15.73 12.93 14.47
N PRO A 99 -15.32 13.56 15.59
CA PRO A 99 -15.57 13.02 16.92
C PRO A 99 -17.07 12.81 17.14
N ARG A 100 -17.45 11.75 17.86
CA ARG A 100 -18.82 11.59 18.35
C ARG A 100 -19.19 12.84 19.16
N ASP A 101 -20.39 13.34 18.92
CA ASP A 101 -21.00 14.46 19.64
C ASP A 101 -20.42 15.86 19.41
N VAL A 102 -19.72 16.10 18.28
CA VAL A 102 -19.52 17.49 17.81
C VAL A 102 -20.87 18.03 17.35
N LYS A 103 -21.56 18.75 18.24
CA LYS A 103 -22.71 19.57 17.89
C LYS A 103 -22.21 20.86 17.24
N SER A 104 -22.78 21.19 16.08
CA SER A 104 -22.63 22.48 15.40
C SER A 104 -23.18 23.62 16.25
#